data_AF-A0A9W8H9M3-F1
#
_entry.id   AF-A0A9W8H9M3-F1
#
_cell.length_a   1.000
_cell.length_b   1.000
_cell.length_c   1.000
_cell.angle_alpha   90.00
_cell.angle_beta   90.00
_cell.angle_gamma   90.00
#
_symmetry.space_group_name_H-M   'P 1'
#
loop_
_entity.id
_entity.type
_entity.pdbx_description
1 polymer ?
#
loop_
_entity_poly.entity_id
_entity_poly.type
_entity_poly.pdbx_seq_one_letter_code
_entity_poly.pdbx_strand_id
1 'polypeptide(L)'
;MDMPSAITVGRGRAVAQVAVDAHEGRCRVLASEFSARECPEEDAGAMLVHAQFIGFCAARDQEAAGAVAAAFEREYCSAGSVLRAVEQLPGDEARAVLQGYYAGWAATERRVALPRALGVFGGGLGCARGAECLAALRETVRVFGPLVAEYFDALGAFLVRETQDAYIAHIYAPGLDVCGWVARPESAPPAAYLDSEPVALPLLGLAQLLRLAALGRAAGLPLGGLSKQLDAVAGHSHGVVVAAAVAAAGDSDASFIAASQAALGMLLLFGCLPQLVSPQAAVHPRAAADCAAVEGPPTPMMVVTGVPRQVVEAVLDKYNKHVKDDPEAQVYLAAAETDVQFVLSGSARALAQVAMNVRRRVAAPGEDQSRVPFLERKPEAVVRFVPSLAPLHCAHMAVVVDRHLAYAAEKGWAFDPAAMAVPVRDPSDGSDIRACTDAASATRRLVEAVY
;
A
#
# COMPACT_ATOMS: atom_id res chain seq x y z
N MET A 1 -6.53 14.88 47.54
CA MET A 1 -6.40 14.95 46.06
C MET A 1 -7.21 16.16 45.66
N ASP A 2 -6.54 17.22 45.21
CA ASP A 2 -7.23 18.38 44.67
C ASP A 2 -7.98 17.95 43.40
N MET A 3 -9.22 18.43 43.25
CA MET A 3 -10.03 18.18 42.06
C MET A 3 -9.35 18.85 40.85
N PRO A 4 -9.34 18.21 39.66
CA PRO A 4 -8.82 18.83 38.45
C PRO A 4 -9.48 20.18 38.21
N SER A 5 -8.70 21.19 37.87
CA SER A 5 -9.21 22.52 37.55
C SER A 5 -9.64 22.57 36.10
N ALA A 6 -10.92 22.90 35.86
CA ALA A 6 -11.46 23.03 34.51
C ALA A 6 -11.04 24.37 33.89
N ILE A 7 -10.46 24.30 32.68
CA ILE A 7 -10.10 25.44 31.85
C ILE A 7 -11.07 25.51 30.68
N THR A 8 -11.74 26.64 30.51
CA THR A 8 -12.56 26.92 29.33
C THR A 8 -11.65 27.28 28.16
N VAL A 9 -11.77 26.55 27.06
CA VAL A 9 -11.02 26.77 25.81
C VAL A 9 -11.99 27.00 24.67
N GLY A 10 -11.77 28.05 23.87
CA GLY A 10 -12.57 28.38 22.69
C GLY A 10 -13.44 29.62 22.85
N ARG A 11 -14.31 29.89 21.88
CA ARG A 11 -15.18 31.08 21.83
C ARG A 11 -16.53 30.75 21.19
N GLY A 12 -17.56 31.54 21.49
CA GLY A 12 -18.89 31.33 20.91
C GLY A 12 -19.50 30.00 21.37
N ARG A 13 -19.97 29.17 20.43
CA ARG A 13 -20.44 27.81 20.74
C ARG A 13 -19.35 26.73 20.59
N ALA A 14 -18.21 27.08 19.99
CA ALA A 14 -17.04 26.25 19.89
C ALA A 14 -16.21 26.32 21.17
N VAL A 15 -16.66 25.62 22.21
CA VAL A 15 -16.05 25.64 23.54
C VAL A 15 -15.85 24.23 24.07
N ALA A 16 -14.67 23.97 24.64
CA ALA A 16 -14.33 22.76 25.38
C ALA A 16 -14.00 23.08 26.84
N GLN A 17 -14.37 22.18 27.75
CA GLN A 17 -14.00 22.25 29.17
C GLN A 17 -12.85 21.28 29.43
N VAL A 18 -11.63 21.78 29.55
CA VAL A 18 -10.43 20.95 29.66
C VAL A 18 -10.01 20.84 31.12
N ALA A 19 -10.18 19.64 31.70
CA ALA A 19 -9.80 19.35 33.08
C ALA A 19 -8.34 18.87 33.18
N VAL A 20 -7.41 19.80 33.47
CA VAL A 20 -5.97 19.50 33.60
C VAL A 20 -5.57 19.23 35.06
N ASP A 21 -4.63 18.30 35.26
CA ASP A 21 -4.14 17.93 36.61
C ASP A 21 -2.78 18.56 36.94
N ALA A 22 -2.11 19.15 35.94
CA ALA A 22 -0.78 19.72 36.05
C ALA A 22 -0.63 20.93 35.12
N HIS A 23 0.36 21.78 35.41
CA HIS A 23 0.71 22.94 34.58
C HIS A 23 -0.48 23.90 34.29
N GLU A 24 -1.45 24.00 35.19
CA GLU A 24 -2.70 24.76 35.00
C GLU A 24 -2.46 26.21 34.57
N GLY A 25 -1.54 26.92 35.26
CA GLY A 25 -1.23 28.31 34.95
C GLY A 25 -0.75 28.50 33.50
N ARG A 26 0.06 27.56 33.00
CA ARG A 26 0.54 27.58 31.61
C ARG A 26 -0.59 27.27 30.63
N CYS A 27 -1.39 26.24 30.94
CA CYS A 27 -2.55 25.86 30.13
C CYS A 27 -3.58 27.00 30.02
N ARG A 28 -3.82 27.77 31.10
CA ARG A 28 -4.73 28.93 31.09
C ARG A 28 -4.25 30.06 30.17
N VAL A 29 -2.95 30.36 30.19
CA VAL A 29 -2.37 31.38 29.30
C VAL A 29 -2.54 30.95 27.83
N LEU A 30 -2.16 29.71 27.50
CA LEU A 30 -2.30 29.18 26.15
C LEU A 30 -3.77 29.08 25.71
N ALA A 31 -4.69 28.72 26.61
CA ALA A 31 -6.12 28.68 26.32
C ALA A 31 -6.66 30.05 25.92
N SER A 32 -6.25 31.11 26.62
CA SER A 32 -6.63 32.48 26.26
C SER A 32 -6.09 32.89 24.90
N GLU A 33 -4.84 32.56 24.59
CA GLU A 33 -4.24 32.85 23.29
C GLU A 33 -4.91 32.08 22.14
N PHE A 34 -5.15 30.79 22.31
CA PHE A 34 -5.85 29.94 21.34
C PHE A 34 -7.26 30.48 21.06
N SER A 35 -8.02 30.79 22.11
CA SER A 35 -9.39 31.31 22.01
C SER A 35 -9.45 32.65 21.25
N ALA A 36 -8.40 33.47 21.34
CA ALA A 36 -8.32 34.74 20.64
C ALA A 36 -7.89 34.62 19.17
N ARG A 37 -7.03 33.65 18.83
CA ARG A 37 -6.29 33.64 17.56
C ARG A 37 -6.63 32.48 16.62
N GLU A 38 -6.85 31.29 17.16
CA GLU A 38 -6.85 30.04 16.38
C GLU A 38 -8.08 29.15 16.64
N CYS A 39 -9.04 29.62 17.46
CA CYS A 39 -10.29 28.91 17.72
C CYS A 39 -11.07 28.64 16.42
N PRO A 40 -11.59 27.41 16.22
CA PRO A 40 -12.34 27.03 15.01
C PRO A 40 -13.65 27.80 14.85
N GLU A 41 -14.36 27.52 13.75
CA GLU A 41 -15.69 28.10 13.45
C GLU A 41 -16.66 27.94 14.63
N GLU A 42 -17.61 28.86 14.75
CA GLU A 42 -18.42 29.02 15.97
C GLU A 42 -19.25 27.79 16.36
N ASP A 43 -19.46 26.82 15.48
CA ASP A 43 -20.24 25.61 15.67
C ASP A 43 -19.41 24.32 15.85
N ALA A 44 -18.09 24.41 15.90
CA ALA A 44 -17.22 23.26 16.11
C ALA A 44 -17.51 22.51 17.42
N GLY A 45 -17.54 21.17 17.36
CA GLY A 45 -17.76 20.32 18.52
C GLY A 45 -16.63 20.42 19.57
N ALA A 46 -16.96 20.18 20.83
CA ALA A 46 -16.01 20.29 21.95
C ALA A 46 -14.76 19.39 21.77
N MET A 47 -14.93 18.17 21.22
CA MET A 47 -13.81 17.26 20.95
C MET A 47 -12.82 17.87 19.94
N LEU A 48 -13.33 18.51 18.88
CA LEU A 48 -12.49 19.17 17.88
C LEU A 48 -11.74 20.35 18.48
N VAL A 49 -12.41 21.20 19.26
CA VAL A 49 -11.79 22.34 19.95
C VAL A 49 -10.68 21.87 20.89
N HIS A 50 -10.92 20.82 21.68
CA HIS A 50 -9.91 20.25 22.57
C HIS A 50 -8.73 19.68 21.78
N ALA A 51 -8.97 18.90 20.73
CA ALA A 51 -7.90 18.33 19.91
C ALA A 51 -7.04 19.42 19.23
N GLN A 52 -7.64 20.46 18.68
CA GLN A 52 -6.89 21.57 18.10
C GLN A 52 -6.09 22.34 19.15
N PHE A 53 -6.62 22.45 20.37
CA PHE A 53 -5.90 23.03 21.48
C PHE A 53 -4.67 22.20 21.90
N ILE A 54 -4.74 20.86 21.85
CA ILE A 54 -3.55 19.99 22.00
C ILE A 54 -2.48 20.38 20.99
N GLY A 55 -2.84 20.48 19.71
CA GLY A 55 -1.90 20.88 18.65
C GLY A 55 -1.30 22.27 18.87
N PHE A 56 -2.12 23.24 19.30
CA PHE A 56 -1.67 24.59 19.64
C PHE A 56 -0.64 24.58 20.78
N CYS A 57 -0.89 23.79 21.82
CA CYS A 57 0.03 23.59 22.94
C CYS A 57 1.31 22.89 22.48
N ALA A 58 1.22 21.81 21.68
CA ALA A 58 2.37 21.04 21.23
C ALA A 58 3.41 21.90 20.47
N ALA A 59 2.94 22.89 19.72
CA ALA A 59 3.80 23.84 19.02
C ALA A 59 4.52 24.86 19.94
N ARG A 60 4.14 24.97 21.22
CA ARG A 60 4.57 26.07 22.11
C ARG A 60 5.13 25.61 23.46
N ASP A 61 4.51 24.61 24.08
CA ASP A 61 4.89 24.06 25.39
C ASP A 61 4.52 22.57 25.46
N GLN A 62 5.52 21.70 25.49
CA GLN A 62 5.35 20.24 25.53
C GLN A 62 4.75 19.75 26.85
N GLU A 63 5.03 20.41 27.98
CA GLU A 63 4.46 20.02 29.28
C GLU A 63 2.96 20.35 29.32
N ALA A 64 2.57 21.51 28.79
CA ALA A 64 1.16 21.87 28.64
C ALA A 64 0.45 20.93 27.66
N ALA A 65 1.09 20.60 26.53
CA ALA A 65 0.54 19.65 25.55
C ALA A 65 0.27 18.27 26.16
N GLY A 66 1.20 17.76 26.96
CA GLY A 66 1.02 16.49 27.67
C GLY A 66 -0.15 16.52 28.66
N ALA A 67 -0.27 17.60 29.44
CA ALA A 67 -1.38 17.77 30.38
C ALA A 67 -2.76 17.85 29.68
N VAL A 68 -2.84 18.59 28.57
CA VAL A 68 -4.07 18.75 27.79
C VAL A 68 -4.42 17.47 27.03
N ALA A 69 -3.44 16.74 26.51
CA ALA A 69 -3.64 15.44 25.86
C ALA A 69 -4.13 14.39 26.87
N ALA A 70 -3.54 14.33 28.07
CA ALA A 70 -4.03 13.44 29.13
C ALA A 70 -5.48 13.76 29.52
N ALA A 71 -5.86 15.05 29.56
CA ALA A 71 -7.24 15.45 29.78
C ALA A 71 -8.18 14.96 28.66
N PHE A 72 -7.76 15.11 27.40
CA PHE A 72 -8.51 14.62 26.23
C PHE A 72 -8.75 13.12 26.31
N GLU A 73 -7.73 12.35 26.68
CA GLU A 73 -7.84 10.90 26.76
C GLU A 73 -8.83 10.45 27.84
N ARG A 74 -8.82 11.09 29.01
CA ARG A 74 -9.78 10.78 30.07
C ARG A 74 -11.21 11.06 29.65
N GLU A 75 -11.43 12.15 28.93
CA GLU A 75 -12.75 12.59 28.53
C GLU A 75 -13.31 11.77 27.36
N TYR A 76 -12.53 11.60 26.30
CA TYR A 76 -13.01 11.04 25.03
C TYR A 76 -12.56 9.62 24.75
N CYS A 77 -11.46 9.16 25.36
CA CYS A 77 -10.87 7.85 25.07
C CYS A 77 -11.07 6.82 26.19
N SER A 78 -12.00 7.06 27.12
CA SER A 78 -12.28 6.14 28.24
C SER A 78 -12.71 4.74 27.78
N ALA A 79 -13.34 4.63 26.61
CA ALA A 79 -13.80 3.37 26.02
C ALA A 79 -12.82 2.75 24.98
N GLY A 80 -11.63 3.33 24.76
CA GLY A 80 -10.69 2.80 23.76
C GLY A 80 -9.63 3.80 23.29
N SER A 81 -9.24 3.70 22.03
CA SER A 81 -8.29 4.63 21.39
C SER A 81 -9.02 5.87 20.85
N VAL A 82 -8.26 6.91 20.51
CA VAL A 82 -8.80 8.09 19.79
C VAL A 82 -9.48 7.69 18.48
N LEU A 83 -9.01 6.63 17.81
CA LEU A 83 -9.63 6.12 16.58
C LEU A 83 -11.07 5.69 16.82
N ARG A 84 -11.35 5.05 17.96
CA ARG A 84 -12.71 4.67 18.36
C ARG A 84 -13.55 5.89 18.72
N ALA A 85 -12.95 6.90 19.35
CA ALA A 85 -13.66 8.12 19.75
C ALA A 85 -14.19 8.91 18.55
N VAL A 86 -13.48 8.88 17.41
CA VAL A 86 -13.85 9.63 16.20
C VAL A 86 -14.75 8.84 15.22
N GLU A 87 -15.07 7.57 15.49
CA GLU A 87 -15.84 6.71 14.57
C GLU A 87 -17.20 7.28 14.16
N GLN A 88 -17.84 8.05 15.05
CA GLN A 88 -19.16 8.63 14.84
C GLN A 88 -19.12 10.04 14.25
N LEU A 89 -17.92 10.62 14.06
CA LEU A 89 -17.76 11.97 13.53
C LEU A 89 -17.75 11.96 12.00
N PRO A 90 -18.16 13.07 11.35
CA PRO A 90 -17.93 13.27 9.92
C PRO A 90 -16.44 13.13 9.57
N GLY A 91 -16.13 12.61 8.37
CA GLY A 91 -14.75 12.27 8.00
C GLY A 91 -13.73 13.43 8.10
N ASP A 92 -14.13 14.66 7.75
CA ASP A 92 -13.25 15.83 7.87
C ASP A 92 -13.01 16.23 9.32
N GLU A 93 -14.05 16.18 10.15
CA GLU A 93 -13.95 16.46 11.59
C GLU A 93 -13.11 15.39 12.30
N ALA A 94 -13.37 14.10 12.02
CA ALA A 94 -12.58 12.99 12.54
C ALA A 94 -11.09 13.16 12.23
N ARG A 95 -10.75 13.51 10.98
CA ARG A 95 -9.35 13.77 10.57
C ARG A 95 -8.75 14.95 11.32
N ALA A 96 -9.49 16.03 11.51
CA ALA A 96 -9.01 17.21 12.23
C ALA A 96 -8.78 16.91 13.73
N VAL A 97 -9.66 16.11 14.36
CA VAL A 97 -9.47 15.62 15.73
C VAL A 97 -8.19 14.77 15.81
N LEU A 98 -8.02 13.80 14.91
CA LEU A 98 -6.83 12.93 14.91
C LEU A 98 -5.54 13.74 14.70
N GLN A 99 -5.56 14.71 13.79
CA GLN A 99 -4.42 15.59 13.53
C GLN A 99 -4.03 16.40 14.79
N GLY A 100 -5.02 16.99 15.47
CA GLY A 100 -4.78 17.75 16.69
C GLY A 100 -4.27 16.87 17.85
N TYR A 101 -4.87 15.69 18.01
CA TYR A 101 -4.46 14.72 19.03
C TYR A 101 -3.02 14.23 18.80
N TYR A 102 -2.70 13.76 17.59
CA TYR A 102 -1.36 13.23 17.31
C TYR A 102 -0.27 14.30 17.25
N ALA A 103 -0.61 15.59 17.08
CA ALA A 103 0.34 16.68 17.25
C ALA A 103 0.93 16.73 18.67
N GLY A 104 0.16 16.35 19.70
CA GLY A 104 0.64 16.21 21.07
C GLY A 104 1.15 14.83 21.45
N TRP A 105 1.21 13.87 20.51
CA TRP A 105 1.50 12.46 20.83
C TRP A 105 2.84 12.26 21.52
N ALA A 106 3.87 13.02 21.14
CA ALA A 106 5.20 12.92 21.76
C ALA A 106 5.17 13.24 23.27
N ALA A 107 4.17 13.98 23.74
CA ALA A 107 3.95 14.30 25.15
C ALA A 107 3.06 13.27 25.87
N THR A 108 2.62 12.22 25.18
CA THR A 108 1.83 11.12 25.75
C THR A 108 2.72 9.89 25.98
N GLU A 109 2.61 9.26 27.15
CA GLU A 109 3.33 7.99 27.45
C GLU A 109 2.50 6.75 27.12
N ARG A 110 1.45 6.90 26.30
CA ARG A 110 0.44 5.85 26.10
C ARG A 110 0.97 4.73 25.22
N ARG A 111 0.74 3.50 25.67
CA ARG A 111 0.92 2.28 24.88
C ARG A 111 -0.42 1.60 24.71
N VAL A 112 -0.76 1.27 23.47
CA VAL A 112 -1.98 0.53 23.14
C VAL A 112 -1.58 -0.89 22.79
N ALA A 113 -2.11 -1.86 23.53
CA ALA A 113 -1.91 -3.26 23.19
C ALA A 113 -2.59 -3.57 21.86
N LEU A 114 -1.83 -4.09 20.91
CA LEU A 114 -2.36 -4.58 19.63
C LEU A 114 -2.67 -6.08 19.75
N PRO A 115 -3.78 -6.55 19.16
CA PRO A 115 -4.03 -7.99 19.05
C PRO A 115 -3.00 -8.64 18.13
N ARG A 116 -2.73 -9.93 18.34
CA ARG A 116 -1.95 -10.72 17.38
C ARG A 116 -2.73 -10.85 16.07
N ALA A 117 -2.04 -10.68 14.96
CA ALA A 117 -2.67 -10.68 13.63
C ALA A 117 -1.76 -11.27 12.55
N LEU A 118 -2.36 -11.60 11.40
CA LEU A 118 -1.63 -11.86 10.17
C LEU A 118 -1.46 -10.54 9.42
N GLY A 119 -0.23 -10.20 9.02
CA GLY A 119 0.01 -9.06 8.13
C GLY A 119 -0.17 -9.49 6.67
N VAL A 120 -1.10 -8.88 5.95
CA VAL A 120 -1.31 -9.16 4.51
C VAL A 120 -1.08 -7.89 3.71
N PHE A 121 -0.17 -7.96 2.76
CA PHE A 121 0.23 -6.83 1.92
C PHE A 121 -0.23 -7.07 0.49
N GLY A 122 -1.05 -6.16 -0.04
CA GLY A 122 -1.57 -6.26 -1.40
C GLY A 122 -0.46 -6.07 -2.45
N GLY A 123 -0.66 -6.66 -3.62
CA GLY A 123 0.22 -6.52 -4.77
C GLY A 123 -0.23 -5.46 -5.76
N GLY A 124 0.65 -5.16 -6.72
CA GLY A 124 0.37 -4.27 -7.83
C GLY A 124 -0.39 -4.88 -9.00
N LEU A 125 -1.00 -6.06 -8.91
CA LEU A 125 -1.75 -6.60 -10.05
C LEU A 125 -2.93 -5.66 -10.37
N GLY A 126 -2.84 -4.96 -11.50
CA GLY A 126 -3.80 -3.93 -11.90
C GLY A 126 -3.56 -2.56 -11.26
N CYS A 127 -2.34 -2.26 -10.83
CA CYS A 127 -1.96 -0.99 -10.19
C CYS A 127 -1.89 0.20 -11.16
N ALA A 128 -3.00 0.52 -11.83
CA ALA A 128 -3.27 1.88 -12.31
C ALA A 128 -3.84 2.73 -11.16
N ARG A 129 -3.13 2.78 -10.02
CA ARG A 129 -3.61 3.44 -8.78
C ARG A 129 -2.53 4.24 -8.08
N GLY A 130 -1.48 4.66 -8.80
CA GLY A 130 -0.41 5.45 -8.21
C GLY A 130 -0.90 6.82 -7.75
N ALA A 131 -1.84 7.43 -8.48
CA ALA A 131 -2.50 8.67 -8.04
C ALA A 131 -3.26 8.48 -6.71
N GLU A 132 -3.92 7.34 -6.54
CA GLU A 132 -4.62 7.00 -5.30
C GLU A 132 -3.64 6.70 -4.15
N CYS A 133 -2.53 6.03 -4.44
CA CYS A 133 -1.46 5.79 -3.46
C CYS A 133 -0.86 7.13 -2.99
N LEU A 134 -0.64 8.07 -3.90
CA LEU A 134 -0.19 9.42 -3.55
C LEU A 134 -1.22 10.16 -2.68
N ALA A 135 -2.52 10.04 -3.00
CA ALA A 135 -3.59 10.61 -2.17
C ALA A 135 -3.60 9.99 -0.75
N ALA A 136 -3.43 8.67 -0.66
CA ALA A 136 -3.32 7.95 0.61
C ALA A 136 -2.09 8.38 1.43
N LEU A 137 -0.94 8.61 0.78
CA LEU A 137 0.26 9.15 1.41
C LEU A 137 0.01 10.55 1.96
N ARG A 138 -0.61 11.44 1.16
CA ARG A 138 -0.98 12.79 1.61
C ARG A 138 -1.88 12.75 2.84
N GLU A 139 -2.90 11.91 2.84
CA GLU A 139 -3.79 11.75 3.99
C GLU A 139 -3.04 11.23 5.22
N THR A 140 -2.19 10.22 5.05
CA THR A 140 -1.42 9.62 6.14
C THR A 140 -0.45 10.63 6.76
N VAL A 141 0.30 11.37 5.92
CA VAL A 141 1.23 12.42 6.40
C VAL A 141 0.47 13.58 7.04
N ARG A 142 -0.71 13.96 6.53
CA ARG A 142 -1.52 15.02 7.13
C ARG A 142 -2.00 14.67 8.53
N VAL A 143 -2.47 13.44 8.74
CA VAL A 143 -3.05 13.01 10.04
C VAL A 143 -1.98 12.57 11.02
N PHE A 144 -0.99 11.80 10.56
CA PHE A 144 0.01 11.14 11.39
C PHE A 144 1.41 11.74 11.24
N GLY A 145 1.56 12.89 10.58
CA GLY A 145 2.84 13.55 10.31
C GLY A 145 3.82 13.57 11.49
N PRO A 146 3.39 13.97 12.71
CA PRO A 146 4.25 13.94 13.90
C PRO A 146 4.84 12.57 14.23
N LEU A 147 4.21 11.48 13.80
CA LEU A 147 4.64 10.10 14.06
C LEU A 147 5.56 9.55 12.98
N VAL A 148 5.42 10.02 11.74
CA VAL A 148 6.00 9.36 10.56
C VAL A 148 6.84 10.28 9.66
N ALA A 149 6.95 11.58 9.94
CA ALA A 149 7.65 12.52 9.08
C ALA A 149 9.10 12.10 8.78
N GLU A 150 9.89 11.80 9.82
CA GLU A 150 11.28 11.38 9.65
C GLU A 150 11.41 10.09 8.81
N TYR A 151 10.51 9.14 9.03
CA TYR A 151 10.45 7.89 8.29
C TYR A 151 10.07 8.13 6.82
N PHE A 152 9.05 8.96 6.58
CA PHE A 152 8.61 9.33 5.23
C PHE A 152 9.71 10.06 4.45
N ASP A 153 10.38 11.02 5.08
CA ASP A 153 11.46 11.78 4.46
C ASP A 153 12.66 10.89 4.14
N ALA A 154 13.02 9.94 5.02
CA ALA A 154 14.10 8.99 4.77
C ALA A 154 13.83 8.10 3.55
N LEU A 155 12.59 7.64 3.38
CA LEU A 155 12.19 6.82 2.23
C LEU A 155 12.00 7.64 0.95
N GLY A 156 11.47 8.86 1.05
CA GLY A 156 11.38 9.78 -0.08
C GLY A 156 12.75 10.16 -0.63
N ALA A 157 13.70 10.50 0.24
CA ALA A 157 15.08 10.79 -0.15
C ALA A 157 15.78 9.57 -0.78
N PHE A 158 15.50 8.36 -0.28
CA PHE A 158 15.95 7.13 -0.90
C PHE A 158 15.43 6.99 -2.34
N LEU A 159 14.12 7.13 -2.56
CA LEU A 159 13.51 7.02 -3.89
C LEU A 159 14.05 8.06 -4.88
N VAL A 160 14.22 9.31 -4.44
CA VAL A 160 14.83 10.36 -5.27
C VAL A 160 16.25 9.97 -5.67
N ARG A 161 17.07 9.47 -4.74
CA ARG A 161 18.46 9.11 -5.02
C ARG A 161 18.55 7.93 -5.99
N GLU A 162 17.82 6.84 -5.74
CA GLU A 162 17.95 5.61 -6.53
C GLU A 162 17.38 5.76 -7.94
N THR A 163 16.37 6.63 -8.14
CA THR A 163 15.85 6.92 -9.48
C THR A 163 16.79 7.75 -10.36
N GLN A 164 17.89 8.30 -9.80
CA GLN A 164 18.96 8.96 -10.58
C GLN A 164 20.01 7.98 -11.13
N ASP A 165 19.92 6.69 -10.83
CA ASP A 165 20.84 5.71 -11.38
C ASP A 165 20.74 5.67 -12.91
N ALA A 166 21.87 5.83 -13.59
CA ALA A 166 21.94 5.99 -15.04
C ALA A 166 21.27 4.84 -15.81
N TYR A 167 21.20 3.64 -15.23
CA TYR A 167 20.56 2.49 -15.86
C TYR A 167 19.04 2.64 -15.97
N ILE A 168 18.40 3.30 -15.00
CA ILE A 168 16.93 3.40 -14.90
C ILE A 168 16.40 4.84 -14.98
N ALA A 169 17.25 5.86 -14.89
CA ALA A 169 16.85 7.26 -14.80
C ALA A 169 15.94 7.73 -15.95
N HIS A 170 16.13 7.19 -17.15
CA HIS A 170 15.31 7.51 -18.32
C HIS A 170 13.83 7.08 -18.16
N ILE A 171 13.54 6.07 -17.33
CA ILE A 171 12.16 5.64 -17.01
C ILE A 171 11.49 6.66 -16.08
N TYR A 172 12.26 7.32 -15.24
CA TYR A 172 11.80 8.28 -14.24
C TYR A 172 12.09 9.73 -14.64
N ALA A 173 11.96 10.08 -15.93
CA ALA A 173 12.30 11.41 -16.41
C ALA A 173 11.59 12.58 -15.68
N PRO A 174 10.30 12.46 -15.27
CA PRO A 174 9.64 13.44 -14.38
C PRO A 174 10.09 13.41 -12.91
N GLY A 175 10.91 12.44 -12.51
CA GLY A 175 11.37 12.22 -11.14
C GLY A 175 10.41 11.40 -10.28
N LEU A 176 10.82 11.15 -9.04
CA LEU A 176 10.05 10.44 -8.00
C LEU A 176 10.12 11.18 -6.66
N ASP A 177 9.92 12.51 -6.68
CA ASP A 177 9.92 13.38 -5.48
C ASP A 177 8.58 13.30 -4.73
N VAL A 178 8.33 12.15 -4.10
CA VAL A 178 7.06 11.88 -3.40
C VAL A 178 6.83 12.87 -2.26
N CYS A 179 7.89 13.26 -1.53
CA CYS A 179 7.79 14.25 -0.46
C CYS A 179 7.35 15.61 -1.01
N GLY A 180 7.95 16.07 -2.12
CA GLY A 180 7.53 17.28 -2.82
C GLY A 180 6.08 17.21 -3.29
N TRP A 181 5.66 16.09 -3.88
CA TRP A 181 4.28 15.90 -4.35
C TRP A 181 3.25 15.86 -3.21
N VAL A 182 3.63 15.37 -2.03
CA VAL A 182 2.77 15.40 -0.84
C VAL A 182 2.65 16.81 -0.29
N ALA A 183 3.77 17.52 -0.16
CA ALA A 183 3.81 18.87 0.40
C ALA A 183 3.16 19.92 -0.52
N ARG A 184 3.30 19.75 -1.84
CA ARG A 184 2.81 20.66 -2.89
C ARG A 184 2.01 19.87 -3.92
N PRO A 185 0.69 19.70 -3.73
CA PRO A 185 -0.13 18.89 -4.62
C PRO A 185 -0.05 19.27 -6.10
N GLU A 186 0.16 20.55 -6.39
CA GLU A 186 0.34 21.13 -7.72
C GLU A 186 1.63 20.73 -8.42
N SER A 187 2.62 20.22 -7.67
CA SER A 187 3.89 19.73 -8.22
C SER A 187 3.82 18.26 -8.67
N ALA A 188 2.71 17.57 -8.40
CA ALA A 188 2.55 16.18 -8.79
C ALA A 188 2.48 16.04 -10.33
N PRO A 189 3.13 15.02 -10.91
CA PRO A 189 3.08 14.75 -12.33
C PRO A 189 1.67 14.28 -12.77
N PRO A 190 1.40 14.22 -14.09
CA PRO A 190 0.11 13.76 -14.60
C PRO A 190 -0.24 12.34 -14.11
N ALA A 191 -1.55 12.08 -13.95
CA ALA A 191 -2.05 10.79 -13.50
C ALA A 191 -1.48 9.60 -14.30
N ALA A 192 -1.36 9.72 -15.62
CA ALA A 192 -0.78 8.67 -16.47
C ALA A 192 0.66 8.29 -16.09
N TYR A 193 1.47 9.23 -15.58
CA TYR A 193 2.81 8.91 -15.08
C TYR A 193 2.74 8.27 -13.69
N LEU A 194 1.90 8.80 -12.79
CA LEU A 194 1.69 8.21 -11.47
C LEU A 194 1.20 6.76 -11.55
N ASP A 195 0.29 6.49 -12.48
CA ASP A 195 -0.33 5.18 -12.70
C ASP A 195 0.52 4.25 -13.58
N SER A 196 1.71 4.69 -14.02
CA SER A 196 2.66 3.81 -14.66
C SER A 196 3.26 2.84 -13.63
N GLU A 197 3.44 1.57 -13.99
CA GLU A 197 3.91 0.53 -13.08
C GLU A 197 5.24 0.88 -12.35
N PRO A 198 6.27 1.47 -13.00
CA PRO A 198 7.49 1.96 -12.32
C PRO A 198 7.24 2.92 -11.17
N VAL A 199 6.20 3.76 -11.27
CA VAL A 199 5.89 4.80 -10.29
C VAL A 199 4.87 4.28 -9.28
N ALA A 200 3.86 3.55 -9.73
CA ALA A 200 2.79 3.02 -8.90
C ALA A 200 3.29 1.99 -7.88
N LEU A 201 4.20 1.10 -8.25
CA LEU A 201 4.73 0.06 -7.35
C LEU A 201 5.47 0.62 -6.12
N PRO A 202 6.48 1.51 -6.25
CA PRO A 202 7.12 2.10 -5.08
C PRO A 202 6.16 2.99 -4.28
N LEU A 203 5.21 3.69 -4.92
CA LEU A 203 4.18 4.45 -4.20
C LEU A 203 3.26 3.54 -3.37
N LEU A 204 2.87 2.38 -3.91
CA LEU A 204 2.08 1.38 -3.21
C LEU A 204 2.84 0.85 -1.98
N GLY A 205 4.09 0.42 -2.18
CA GLY A 205 4.94 -0.07 -1.09
C GLY A 205 5.13 1.00 0.00
N LEU A 206 5.42 2.24 -0.40
CA LEU A 206 5.59 3.35 0.53
C LEU A 206 4.30 3.63 1.31
N ALA A 207 3.14 3.60 0.66
CA ALA A 207 1.84 3.79 1.32
C ALA A 207 1.54 2.69 2.34
N GLN A 208 1.83 1.42 2.00
CA GLN A 208 1.66 0.29 2.92
C GLN A 208 2.59 0.43 4.13
N LEU A 209 3.87 0.69 3.89
CA LEU A 209 4.88 0.86 4.93
C LEU A 209 4.60 2.06 5.84
N LEU A 210 4.16 3.20 5.27
CA LEU A 210 3.87 4.41 6.04
C LEU A 210 2.64 4.25 6.93
N ARG A 211 1.58 3.59 6.44
CA ARG A 211 0.40 3.27 7.26
C ARG A 211 0.75 2.33 8.40
N LEU A 212 1.61 1.36 8.13
CA LEU A 212 2.09 0.42 9.13
C LEU A 212 2.94 1.13 10.21
N ALA A 213 3.83 2.03 9.79
CA ALA A 213 4.60 2.89 10.68
C ALA A 213 3.69 3.76 11.56
N ALA A 214 2.67 4.39 10.98
CA ALA A 214 1.68 5.19 11.70
C ALA A 214 0.94 4.34 12.75
N LEU A 215 0.51 3.13 12.40
CA LEU A 215 -0.13 2.20 13.34
C LEU A 215 0.78 1.85 14.52
N GLY A 216 2.03 1.45 14.24
CA GLY A 216 2.99 1.09 15.28
C GLY A 216 3.29 2.25 16.23
N ARG A 217 3.52 3.45 15.69
CA ARG A 217 3.78 4.65 16.47
C ARG A 217 2.56 5.09 17.29
N ALA A 218 1.37 5.04 16.71
CA ALA A 218 0.11 5.33 17.41
C ALA A 218 -0.23 4.30 18.50
N ALA A 219 0.41 3.11 18.46
CA ALA A 219 0.34 2.14 19.55
C ALA A 219 1.43 2.32 20.62
N GLY A 220 2.33 3.30 20.45
CA GLY A 220 3.46 3.53 21.35
C GLY A 220 4.59 2.51 21.18
N LEU A 221 4.68 1.88 20.00
CA LEU A 221 5.75 0.93 19.65
C LEU A 221 6.86 1.63 18.83
N PRO A 222 8.12 1.16 18.94
CA PRO A 222 9.13 1.47 17.92
C PRO A 222 8.69 0.86 16.59
N LEU A 223 9.16 1.42 15.46
CA LEU A 223 8.73 0.99 14.12
C LEU A 223 9.02 -0.50 13.88
N GLY A 224 10.18 -0.98 14.31
CA GLY A 224 10.55 -2.40 14.21
C GLY A 224 9.72 -3.33 15.11
N GLY A 225 9.18 -2.80 16.22
CA GLY A 225 8.44 -3.56 17.22
C GLY A 225 7.08 -4.10 16.75
N LEU A 226 6.56 -3.60 15.63
CA LEU A 226 5.27 -4.05 15.12
C LEU A 226 5.32 -5.48 14.56
N SER A 227 6.46 -5.89 13.99
CA SER A 227 6.67 -7.25 13.50
C SER A 227 6.36 -8.30 14.56
N LYS A 228 6.71 -8.02 15.82
CA LYS A 228 6.46 -8.89 16.98
C LYS A 228 4.98 -9.03 17.37
N GLN A 229 4.12 -8.15 16.86
CA GLN A 229 2.67 -8.25 17.04
C GLN A 229 2.02 -9.12 15.96
N LEU A 230 2.79 -9.63 14.99
CA LEU A 230 2.29 -10.43 13.90
C LEU A 230 2.65 -11.91 14.10
N ASP A 231 1.72 -12.80 13.75
CA ASP A 231 1.95 -14.25 13.75
C ASP A 231 2.74 -14.72 12.53
N ALA A 232 2.50 -14.04 11.41
CA ALA A 232 3.18 -14.20 10.15
C ALA A 232 2.85 -12.99 9.28
N VAL A 233 3.56 -12.88 8.16
CA VAL A 233 3.26 -11.93 7.10
C VAL A 233 3.15 -12.65 5.77
N ALA A 234 2.30 -12.15 4.89
CA ALA A 234 2.11 -12.64 3.54
C ALA A 234 1.94 -11.44 2.62
N GLY A 235 2.35 -11.59 1.37
CA GLY A 235 2.15 -10.57 0.36
C GLY A 235 1.68 -11.17 -0.94
N HIS A 236 0.67 -10.56 -1.54
CA HIS A 236 0.22 -10.94 -2.88
C HIS A 236 1.14 -10.29 -3.91
N SER A 237 1.71 -11.10 -4.83
CA SER A 237 2.61 -10.61 -5.88
C SER A 237 3.69 -9.68 -5.28
N HIS A 238 3.86 -8.46 -5.80
CA HIS A 238 4.77 -7.43 -5.31
C HIS A 238 4.69 -7.14 -3.80
N GLY A 239 3.54 -7.38 -3.16
CA GLY A 239 3.39 -7.17 -1.71
C GLY A 239 4.31 -8.06 -0.88
N VAL A 240 4.84 -9.15 -1.46
CA VAL A 240 5.71 -10.10 -0.74
C VAL A 240 7.02 -9.46 -0.27
N VAL A 241 7.57 -8.47 -0.98
CA VAL A 241 8.78 -7.76 -0.52
C VAL A 241 8.47 -6.77 0.59
N VAL A 242 7.26 -6.21 0.64
CA VAL A 242 6.80 -5.40 1.78
C VAL A 242 6.61 -6.30 3.01
N ALA A 243 6.03 -7.48 2.83
CA ALA A 243 5.94 -8.49 3.89
C ALA A 243 7.34 -8.86 4.42
N ALA A 244 8.30 -9.13 3.53
CA ALA A 244 9.68 -9.43 3.90
C ALA A 244 10.34 -8.28 4.69
N ALA A 245 10.16 -7.02 4.28
CA ALA A 245 10.68 -5.87 5.02
C ALA A 245 10.09 -5.76 6.43
N VAL A 246 8.79 -6.02 6.57
CA VAL A 246 8.11 -6.00 7.88
C VAL A 246 8.63 -7.14 8.77
N ALA A 247 8.88 -8.32 8.21
CA ALA A 247 9.50 -9.40 8.98
C ALA A 247 10.95 -9.10 9.36
N ALA A 248 11.73 -8.50 8.46
CA ALA A 248 13.15 -8.17 8.65
C ALA A 248 13.40 -6.87 9.45
N ALA A 249 12.33 -6.22 9.92
CA ALA A 249 12.33 -4.91 10.56
C ALA A 249 13.26 -4.79 11.78
N GLY A 250 13.60 -5.91 12.45
CA GLY A 250 14.35 -5.91 13.70
C GLY A 250 13.65 -5.11 14.81
N ASP A 251 14.42 -4.70 15.84
CA ASP A 251 13.89 -4.00 17.02
C ASP A 251 14.09 -2.48 17.00
N SER A 252 14.72 -1.95 15.96
CA SER A 252 15.09 -0.54 15.86
C SER A 252 14.41 0.16 14.68
N ASP A 253 14.24 1.48 14.79
CA ASP A 253 13.71 2.28 13.68
C ASP A 253 14.68 2.26 12.47
N ALA A 254 15.99 2.23 12.72
CA ALA A 254 17.01 2.17 11.68
C ALA A 254 16.95 0.87 10.87
N SER A 255 16.79 -0.28 11.53
CA SER A 255 16.63 -1.57 10.84
C SER A 255 15.35 -1.62 10.02
N PHE A 256 14.26 -1.02 10.51
CA PHE A 256 13.02 -0.93 9.74
C PHE A 256 13.15 -0.01 8.52
N ILE A 257 13.83 1.13 8.63
CA ILE A 257 14.13 2.02 7.50
C ILE A 257 14.95 1.27 6.45
N ALA A 258 16.01 0.57 6.86
CA ALA A 258 16.86 -0.18 5.94
C ALA A 258 16.09 -1.30 5.21
N ALA A 259 15.29 -2.08 5.92
CA ALA A 259 14.44 -3.12 5.34
C ALA A 259 13.40 -2.53 4.36
N SER A 260 12.84 -1.37 4.71
CA SER A 260 11.87 -0.65 3.89
C SER A 260 12.50 -0.08 2.61
N GLN A 261 13.73 0.45 2.71
CA GLN A 261 14.51 0.87 1.55
C GLN A 261 14.82 -0.31 0.62
N ALA A 262 15.19 -1.47 1.15
CA ALA A 262 15.37 -2.67 0.36
C ALA A 262 14.09 -3.07 -0.38
N ALA A 263 12.93 -3.09 0.30
CA ALA A 263 11.64 -3.38 -0.35
C ALA A 263 11.29 -2.37 -1.44
N LEU A 264 11.46 -1.07 -1.19
CA LEU A 264 11.22 -0.03 -2.19
C LEU A 264 12.17 -0.14 -3.38
N GLY A 265 13.44 -0.47 -3.15
CA GLY A 265 14.42 -0.76 -4.20
C GLY A 265 13.98 -1.93 -5.08
N MET A 266 13.56 -3.04 -4.48
CA MET A 266 12.99 -4.18 -5.21
C MET A 266 11.76 -3.78 -6.03
N LEU A 267 10.86 -2.96 -5.47
CA LEU A 267 9.68 -2.45 -6.18
C LEU A 267 10.03 -1.54 -7.36
N LEU A 268 11.08 -0.72 -7.26
CA LEU A 268 11.61 0.03 -8.40
C LEU A 268 12.07 -0.92 -9.52
N LEU A 269 12.77 -2.00 -9.16
CA LEU A 269 13.24 -3.01 -10.11
C LEU A 269 12.12 -3.80 -10.74
N PHE A 270 11.10 -4.20 -9.98
CA PHE A 270 9.92 -4.86 -10.51
C PHE A 270 9.22 -4.01 -11.56
N GLY A 271 9.09 -2.70 -11.31
CA GLY A 271 8.47 -1.80 -12.28
C GLY A 271 9.32 -1.53 -13.51
N CYS A 272 10.65 -1.44 -13.39
CA CYS A 272 11.52 -0.97 -14.46
C CYS A 272 12.15 -2.11 -15.30
N LEU A 273 12.65 -3.18 -14.67
CA LEU A 273 13.45 -4.20 -15.36
C LEU A 273 12.67 -4.98 -16.42
N PRO A 274 11.40 -5.37 -16.22
CA PRO A 274 10.66 -6.08 -17.25
C PRO A 274 10.59 -5.28 -18.56
N GLN A 275 10.47 -3.95 -18.48
CA GLN A 275 10.42 -3.07 -19.66
C GLN A 275 11.77 -2.98 -20.38
N LEU A 276 12.87 -3.06 -19.64
CA LEU A 276 14.22 -2.99 -20.18
C LEU A 276 14.70 -4.31 -20.77
N VAL A 277 14.32 -5.42 -20.14
CA VAL A 277 14.84 -6.76 -20.44
C VAL A 277 13.91 -7.54 -21.35
N SER A 278 12.59 -7.37 -21.22
CA SER A 278 11.58 -8.09 -21.98
C SER A 278 10.46 -7.15 -22.50
N PRO A 279 10.80 -6.21 -23.41
CA PRO A 279 9.85 -5.25 -23.94
C PRO A 279 8.74 -5.95 -24.72
N GLN A 280 7.49 -5.54 -24.47
CA GLN A 280 6.32 -6.16 -25.08
C GLN A 280 6.13 -5.72 -26.54
N ALA A 281 5.87 -6.68 -27.42
CA ALA A 281 5.56 -6.41 -28.81
C ALA A 281 4.19 -5.72 -28.96
N ALA A 282 4.08 -4.78 -29.90
CA ALA A 282 2.83 -4.09 -30.19
C ALA A 282 1.74 -5.04 -30.68
N VAL A 283 0.53 -4.89 -30.13
CA VAL A 283 -0.66 -5.60 -30.60
C VAL A 283 -1.17 -4.94 -31.88
N HIS A 284 -1.56 -5.75 -32.88
CA HIS A 284 -2.10 -5.22 -34.13
C HIS A 284 -3.31 -4.30 -33.88
N PRO A 285 -3.40 -3.09 -34.50
CA PRO A 285 -4.41 -2.08 -34.14
C PRO A 285 -5.86 -2.57 -34.17
N ARG A 286 -6.19 -3.42 -35.15
CA ARG A 286 -7.55 -4.02 -35.24
C ARG A 286 -7.88 -4.92 -34.04
N ALA A 287 -6.92 -5.73 -33.58
CA ALA A 287 -7.11 -6.60 -32.44
C ALA A 287 -7.17 -5.79 -31.14
N ALA A 288 -6.34 -4.75 -31.03
CA ALA A 288 -6.38 -3.83 -29.90
C ALA A 288 -7.73 -3.11 -29.78
N ALA A 289 -8.28 -2.61 -30.90
CA ALA A 289 -9.60 -1.98 -30.91
C ALA A 289 -10.74 -2.95 -30.57
N ASP A 290 -10.69 -4.20 -31.08
CA ASP A 290 -11.69 -5.24 -30.78
C ASP A 290 -11.67 -5.67 -29.30
N CYS A 291 -10.48 -5.79 -28.69
CA CYS A 291 -10.35 -6.07 -27.26
C CYS A 291 -10.81 -4.88 -26.41
N ALA A 292 -10.38 -3.67 -26.76
CA ALA A 292 -10.72 -2.45 -26.03
C ALA A 292 -12.22 -2.20 -25.93
N ALA A 293 -12.99 -2.64 -26.93
CA ALA A 293 -14.45 -2.51 -26.94
C ALA A 293 -15.18 -3.44 -25.94
N VAL A 294 -14.52 -4.50 -25.45
CA VAL A 294 -15.17 -5.55 -24.64
C VAL A 294 -14.40 -5.85 -23.36
N GLU A 295 -13.15 -6.33 -23.44
CA GLU A 295 -12.34 -6.73 -22.29
C GLU A 295 -11.45 -5.60 -21.75
N GLY A 296 -11.26 -4.53 -22.51
CA GLY A 296 -10.33 -3.45 -22.22
C GLY A 296 -9.07 -3.50 -23.09
N PRO A 297 -8.18 -2.50 -22.97
CA PRO A 297 -6.96 -2.44 -23.78
C PRO A 297 -6.08 -3.66 -23.49
N PRO A 298 -5.56 -4.35 -24.52
CA PRO A 298 -4.81 -5.57 -24.31
C PRO A 298 -3.49 -5.29 -23.59
N THR A 299 -3.24 -6.05 -22.54
CA THR A 299 -2.02 -6.03 -21.73
C THR A 299 -1.51 -7.45 -21.54
N PRO A 300 -0.29 -7.65 -21.01
CA PRO A 300 0.30 -8.97 -20.79
C PRO A 300 -0.32 -9.78 -19.62
N MET A 301 -1.39 -9.26 -19.01
CA MET A 301 -2.10 -9.93 -17.93
C MET A 301 -3.62 -9.74 -18.07
N MET A 302 -4.40 -10.77 -17.73
CA MET A 302 -5.85 -10.78 -17.92
C MET A 302 -6.54 -11.60 -16.83
N VAL A 303 -7.66 -11.12 -16.30
CA VAL A 303 -8.51 -11.87 -15.36
C VAL A 303 -9.65 -12.54 -16.12
N VAL A 304 -9.92 -13.79 -15.75
CA VAL A 304 -11.10 -14.57 -16.16
C VAL A 304 -11.90 -14.91 -14.91
N THR A 305 -13.17 -14.51 -14.88
CA THR A 305 -14.09 -14.71 -13.74
C THR A 305 -15.33 -15.48 -14.17
N GLY A 306 -15.88 -16.33 -13.31
CA GLY A 306 -17.20 -16.97 -13.49
C GLY A 306 -17.16 -18.42 -13.99
N VAL A 307 -15.97 -18.97 -14.25
CA VAL A 307 -15.79 -20.35 -14.70
C VAL A 307 -14.87 -21.14 -13.77
N PRO A 308 -15.03 -22.47 -13.63
CA PRO A 308 -14.15 -23.31 -12.83
C PRO A 308 -12.73 -23.39 -13.42
N ARG A 309 -11.75 -23.65 -12.56
CA ARG A 309 -10.33 -23.81 -12.94
C ARG A 309 -10.11 -24.77 -14.12
N GLN A 310 -10.77 -25.93 -14.11
CA GLN A 310 -10.58 -26.93 -15.16
C GLN A 310 -10.97 -26.41 -16.55
N VAL A 311 -11.95 -25.50 -16.63
CA VAL A 311 -12.37 -24.89 -17.90
C VAL A 311 -11.30 -23.94 -18.41
N VAL A 312 -10.70 -23.15 -17.52
CA VAL A 312 -9.59 -22.24 -17.86
C VAL A 312 -8.39 -23.03 -18.36
N GLU A 313 -7.96 -24.05 -17.61
CA GLU A 313 -6.83 -24.92 -17.97
C GLU A 313 -7.07 -25.62 -19.32
N ALA A 314 -8.26 -26.15 -19.58
CA ALA A 314 -8.57 -26.76 -20.86
C ALA A 314 -8.50 -25.78 -22.06
N VAL A 315 -8.84 -24.50 -21.84
CA VAL A 315 -8.67 -23.46 -22.87
C VAL A 315 -7.19 -23.17 -23.11
N LEU A 316 -6.40 -23.03 -22.03
CA LEU A 316 -4.96 -22.80 -22.12
C LEU A 316 -4.24 -23.96 -22.80
N ASP A 317 -4.50 -25.21 -22.41
CA ASP A 317 -3.89 -26.40 -23.00
C ASP A 317 -4.14 -26.47 -24.50
N LYS A 318 -5.39 -26.19 -24.92
CA LYS A 318 -5.75 -26.17 -26.35
C LYS A 318 -5.03 -25.05 -27.10
N TYR A 319 -4.90 -23.87 -26.50
CA TYR A 319 -4.21 -22.74 -27.10
C TYR A 319 -2.70 -22.99 -27.19
N ASN A 320 -2.06 -23.34 -26.08
CA ASN A 320 -0.63 -23.61 -25.97
C ASN A 320 -0.18 -24.77 -26.85
N LYS A 321 -1.02 -25.79 -27.07
CA LYS A 321 -0.77 -26.85 -28.05
C LYS A 321 -0.68 -26.32 -29.48
N HIS A 322 -1.44 -25.28 -29.83
CA HIS A 322 -1.42 -24.66 -31.15
C HIS A 322 -0.17 -23.81 -31.37
N VAL A 323 0.34 -23.17 -30.31
CA VAL A 323 1.54 -22.31 -30.35
C VAL A 323 2.77 -22.99 -29.73
N LYS A 324 2.81 -24.33 -29.70
CA LYS A 324 3.87 -25.11 -29.05
C LYS A 324 5.28 -24.83 -29.58
N ASP A 325 5.38 -24.40 -30.84
CA ASP A 325 6.64 -24.12 -31.53
C ASP A 325 7.03 -22.63 -31.40
N ASP A 326 6.23 -21.83 -30.69
CA ASP A 326 6.44 -20.41 -30.40
C ASP A 326 6.36 -20.17 -28.88
N PRO A 327 7.49 -20.28 -28.16
CA PRO A 327 7.52 -20.09 -26.71
C PRO A 327 6.97 -18.75 -26.26
N GLU A 328 7.22 -17.65 -26.98
CA GLU A 328 6.77 -16.29 -26.65
C GLU A 328 5.25 -16.11 -26.76
N ALA A 329 4.59 -17.00 -27.47
CA ALA A 329 3.13 -17.04 -27.59
C ALA A 329 2.45 -17.88 -26.49
N GLN A 330 3.19 -18.61 -25.66
CA GLN A 330 2.61 -19.41 -24.58
C GLN A 330 1.90 -18.51 -23.55
N VAL A 331 0.78 -19.01 -23.00
CA VAL A 331 -0.01 -18.35 -21.97
C VAL A 331 -0.11 -19.25 -20.75
N TYR A 332 0.01 -18.66 -19.56
CA TYR A 332 0.10 -19.36 -18.30
C TYR A 332 -1.04 -18.95 -17.36
N LEU A 333 -1.46 -19.89 -16.52
CA LEU A 333 -2.28 -19.59 -15.35
C LEU A 333 -1.37 -19.00 -14.27
N ALA A 334 -1.43 -17.69 -14.10
CA ALA A 334 -0.56 -16.91 -13.20
C ALA A 334 -1.01 -16.96 -11.74
N ALA A 335 -2.32 -16.81 -11.49
CA ALA A 335 -2.85 -16.85 -10.13
C ALA A 335 -4.28 -17.38 -10.09
N ALA A 336 -4.64 -17.99 -8.97
CA ALA A 336 -6.01 -18.28 -8.60
C ALA A 336 -6.40 -17.38 -7.43
N GLU A 337 -7.17 -16.33 -7.70
CA GLU A 337 -7.60 -15.35 -6.70
C GLU A 337 -8.78 -15.89 -5.88
N THR A 338 -9.65 -16.66 -6.54
CA THR A 338 -10.76 -17.41 -5.91
C THR A 338 -11.01 -18.69 -6.70
N ASP A 339 -11.96 -19.52 -6.27
CA ASP A 339 -12.35 -20.74 -6.98
C ASP A 339 -12.92 -20.50 -8.39
N VAL A 340 -13.29 -19.25 -8.70
CA VAL A 340 -13.88 -18.84 -9.99
C VAL A 340 -13.24 -17.60 -10.58
N GLN A 341 -12.09 -17.14 -10.06
CA GLN A 341 -11.36 -15.98 -10.56
C GLN A 341 -9.89 -16.32 -10.74
N PHE A 342 -9.43 -16.24 -11.98
CA PHE A 342 -8.10 -16.67 -12.39
C PHE A 342 -7.40 -15.56 -13.17
N VAL A 343 -6.11 -15.41 -12.93
CA VAL A 343 -5.25 -14.47 -13.66
C VAL A 343 -4.44 -15.27 -14.67
N LEU A 344 -4.42 -14.79 -15.91
CA LEU A 344 -3.65 -15.34 -17.02
C LEU A 344 -2.54 -14.36 -17.39
N SER A 345 -1.35 -14.91 -17.67
CA SER A 345 -0.18 -14.14 -18.08
C SER A 345 0.40 -14.67 -19.39
N GLY A 346 0.84 -13.76 -20.24
CA GLY A 346 1.40 -14.06 -21.56
C GLY A 346 1.64 -12.78 -22.33
N SER A 347 2.21 -12.84 -23.53
CA SER A 347 2.31 -11.62 -24.34
C SER A 347 0.92 -11.01 -24.60
N ALA A 348 0.83 -9.67 -24.65
CA ALA A 348 -0.44 -8.99 -24.88
C ALA A 348 -1.14 -9.45 -26.17
N ARG A 349 -0.35 -9.83 -27.18
CA ARG A 349 -0.83 -10.43 -28.43
C ARG A 349 -1.46 -11.80 -28.20
N ALA A 350 -0.81 -12.69 -27.44
CA ALA A 350 -1.33 -14.02 -27.16
C ALA A 350 -2.62 -13.93 -26.33
N LEU A 351 -2.64 -13.10 -25.31
CA LEU A 351 -3.83 -12.89 -24.49
C LEU A 351 -5.00 -12.27 -25.27
N ALA A 352 -4.75 -11.37 -26.22
CA ALA A 352 -5.80 -10.88 -27.13
C ALA A 352 -6.46 -12.03 -27.92
N GLN A 353 -5.66 -12.98 -28.41
CA GLN A 353 -6.19 -14.15 -29.11
C GLN A 353 -6.98 -15.08 -28.17
N VAL A 354 -6.49 -15.28 -26.95
CA VAL A 354 -7.20 -16.06 -25.92
C VAL A 354 -8.53 -15.39 -25.56
N ALA A 355 -8.55 -14.08 -25.33
CA ALA A 355 -9.76 -13.32 -25.04
C ALA A 355 -10.81 -13.49 -26.15
N MET A 356 -10.43 -13.29 -27.41
CA MET A 356 -11.32 -13.50 -28.56
C MET A 356 -11.84 -14.95 -28.65
N ASN A 357 -11.00 -15.94 -28.31
CA ASN A 357 -11.39 -17.35 -28.29
C ASN A 357 -12.38 -17.68 -27.16
N VAL A 358 -12.16 -17.11 -25.96
CA VAL A 358 -13.07 -17.25 -24.81
C VAL A 358 -14.40 -16.59 -25.12
N ARG A 359 -14.40 -15.34 -25.64
CA ARG A 359 -15.59 -14.58 -26.02
C ARG A 359 -16.54 -15.37 -26.94
N ARG A 360 -16.01 -16.17 -27.86
CA ARG A 360 -16.80 -17.02 -28.78
C ARG A 360 -17.45 -18.24 -28.13
N ARG A 361 -16.99 -18.64 -26.94
CA ARG A 361 -17.41 -19.87 -26.25
C ARG A 361 -18.28 -19.61 -25.02
N VAL A 362 -18.34 -18.37 -24.55
CA VAL A 362 -19.14 -17.96 -23.39
C VAL A 362 -20.46 -17.33 -23.84
N ALA A 363 -21.42 -17.29 -22.93
CA ALA A 363 -22.65 -16.54 -23.13
C ALA A 363 -22.35 -15.04 -23.19
N ALA A 364 -23.06 -14.31 -24.05
CA ALA A 364 -22.97 -12.85 -24.06
C ALA A 364 -23.54 -12.28 -22.74
N PRO A 365 -23.03 -11.13 -22.25
CA PRO A 365 -23.58 -10.50 -21.05
C PRO A 365 -25.09 -10.27 -21.18
N GLY A 366 -25.87 -10.88 -20.29
CA GLY A 366 -27.34 -10.80 -20.30
C GLY A 366 -28.05 -11.69 -21.32
N GLU A 367 -27.37 -12.66 -21.95
CA GLU A 367 -27.99 -13.65 -22.84
C GLU A 367 -28.95 -14.56 -22.06
N ASP A 368 -30.25 -14.52 -22.40
CA ASP A 368 -31.26 -15.40 -21.79
C ASP A 368 -31.12 -16.83 -22.33
N GLN A 369 -30.55 -17.70 -21.49
CA GLN A 369 -30.43 -19.13 -21.76
C GLN A 369 -31.51 -19.99 -21.07
N SER A 370 -32.59 -19.38 -20.54
CA SER A 370 -33.66 -20.10 -19.83
C SER A 370 -34.35 -21.15 -20.70
N ARG A 371 -34.39 -20.91 -22.02
CA ARG A 371 -34.97 -21.82 -23.02
C ARG A 371 -33.97 -22.80 -23.64
N VAL A 372 -32.69 -22.74 -23.25
CA VAL A 372 -31.65 -23.68 -23.66
C VAL A 372 -31.53 -24.78 -22.59
N PRO A 373 -31.53 -26.08 -22.97
CA PRO A 373 -31.31 -27.18 -22.04
C PRO A 373 -30.03 -26.97 -21.22
N PHE A 374 -30.06 -27.29 -19.92
CA PHE A 374 -28.96 -26.96 -18.99
C PHE A 374 -27.58 -27.39 -19.48
N LEU A 375 -27.46 -28.60 -20.07
CA LEU A 375 -26.20 -29.15 -20.58
C LEU A 375 -25.70 -28.49 -21.89
N GLU A 376 -26.56 -27.75 -22.58
CA GLU A 376 -26.24 -27.03 -23.81
C GLU A 376 -25.99 -25.53 -23.57
N ARG A 377 -26.20 -25.05 -22.33
CA ARG A 377 -25.96 -23.66 -21.97
C ARG A 377 -24.46 -23.35 -22.05
N LYS A 378 -24.13 -22.22 -22.64
CA LYS A 378 -22.78 -21.68 -22.60
C LYS A 378 -22.47 -21.18 -21.18
N PRO A 379 -21.23 -21.35 -20.71
CA PRO A 379 -20.81 -20.77 -19.44
C PRO A 379 -20.84 -19.24 -19.50
N GLU A 380 -21.16 -18.62 -18.38
CA GLU A 380 -21.02 -17.18 -18.19
C GLU A 380 -19.62 -16.89 -17.66
N ALA A 381 -18.79 -16.20 -18.44
CA ALA A 381 -17.48 -15.75 -17.98
C ALA A 381 -17.27 -14.29 -18.32
N VAL A 382 -16.58 -13.58 -17.43
CA VAL A 382 -16.13 -12.21 -17.64
C VAL A 382 -14.62 -12.23 -17.83
N VAL A 383 -14.16 -11.58 -18.89
CA VAL A 383 -12.74 -11.45 -19.21
C VAL A 383 -12.37 -9.97 -19.18
N ARG A 384 -11.30 -9.61 -18.47
CA ARG A 384 -10.79 -8.23 -18.41
C ARG A 384 -9.29 -8.19 -18.42
N PHE A 385 -8.71 -7.28 -19.21
CA PHE A 385 -7.28 -7.01 -19.14
C PHE A 385 -6.91 -6.27 -17.85
N VAL A 386 -5.75 -6.61 -17.31
CA VAL A 386 -5.19 -6.01 -16.10
C VAL A 386 -4.14 -5.00 -16.52
N PRO A 387 -4.19 -3.73 -16.06
CA PRO A 387 -3.12 -2.78 -16.29
C PRO A 387 -1.80 -3.30 -15.73
N SER A 388 -0.94 -3.80 -16.61
CA SER A 388 0.42 -4.23 -16.32
C SER A 388 1.27 -4.11 -17.59
N LEU A 389 2.56 -3.87 -17.40
CA LEU A 389 3.55 -3.74 -18.45
C LEU A 389 4.29 -5.05 -18.75
N ALA A 390 4.09 -6.09 -17.94
CA ALA A 390 4.83 -7.34 -18.02
C ALA A 390 3.95 -8.57 -17.72
N PRO A 391 4.23 -9.73 -18.35
CA PRO A 391 3.52 -10.97 -18.06
C PRO A 391 4.09 -11.61 -16.78
N LEU A 392 3.68 -11.10 -15.63
CA LEU A 392 4.14 -11.57 -14.31
C LEU A 392 3.65 -12.99 -13.98
N HIS A 393 4.27 -13.65 -13.01
CA HIS A 393 3.94 -15.02 -12.55
C HIS A 393 3.98 -16.05 -13.69
N CYS A 394 4.94 -15.94 -14.60
CA CYS A 394 5.11 -16.90 -15.68
C CYS A 394 6.53 -17.01 -16.22
N ALA A 395 6.79 -18.10 -16.94
CA ALA A 395 8.12 -18.43 -17.46
C ALA A 395 8.74 -17.35 -18.36
N HIS A 396 7.95 -16.44 -18.94
CA HIS A 396 8.45 -15.32 -19.73
C HIS A 396 9.36 -14.36 -18.94
N MET A 397 9.19 -14.29 -17.62
CA MET A 397 9.96 -13.39 -16.76
C MET A 397 11.24 -14.02 -16.21
N ALA A 398 11.54 -15.29 -16.53
CA ALA A 398 12.76 -15.97 -16.10
C ALA A 398 14.04 -15.19 -16.50
N VAL A 399 14.03 -14.53 -17.67
CA VAL A 399 15.14 -13.68 -18.15
C VAL A 399 15.36 -12.43 -17.27
N VAL A 400 14.32 -11.96 -16.58
CA VAL A 400 14.35 -10.78 -15.73
C VAL A 400 14.84 -11.11 -14.32
N VAL A 401 14.55 -12.33 -13.81
CA VAL A 401 14.92 -12.80 -12.46
C VAL A 401 16.40 -12.59 -12.17
N ASP A 402 17.30 -13.12 -13.01
CA ASP A 402 18.74 -13.06 -12.75
C ASP A 402 19.27 -11.63 -12.82
N ARG A 403 18.72 -10.80 -13.73
CA ARG A 403 19.08 -9.39 -13.82
C ARG A 403 18.63 -8.61 -12.59
N HIS A 404 17.44 -8.90 -12.08
CA HIS A 404 16.91 -8.32 -10.86
C HIS A 404 17.78 -8.67 -9.66
N LEU A 405 18.11 -9.96 -9.49
CA LEU A 405 18.93 -10.41 -8.37
C LEU A 405 20.33 -9.81 -8.38
N ALA A 406 20.96 -9.72 -9.54
CA ALA A 406 22.27 -9.09 -9.67
C ALA A 406 22.24 -7.61 -9.26
N TYR A 407 21.24 -6.87 -9.72
CA TYR A 407 21.10 -5.45 -9.41
C TYR A 407 20.75 -5.22 -7.93
N ALA A 408 19.84 -6.03 -7.39
CA ALA A 408 19.47 -5.99 -5.98
C ALA A 408 20.68 -6.30 -5.07
N ALA A 409 21.50 -7.30 -5.43
CA ALA A 409 22.72 -7.62 -4.70
C ALA A 409 23.74 -6.48 -4.74
N GLU A 410 23.95 -5.84 -5.90
CA GLU A 410 24.84 -4.68 -6.04
C GLU A 410 24.41 -3.51 -5.14
N LYS A 411 23.10 -3.29 -5.04
CA LYS A 411 22.51 -2.22 -4.21
C LYS A 411 22.33 -2.59 -2.74
N GLY A 412 22.60 -3.85 -2.36
CA GLY A 412 22.38 -4.36 -1.01
C GLY A 412 20.89 -4.51 -0.64
N TRP A 413 20.00 -4.62 -1.62
CA TRP A 413 18.56 -4.86 -1.43
C TRP A 413 18.28 -6.36 -1.32
N ALA A 414 18.68 -6.94 -0.19
CA ALA A 414 18.47 -8.35 0.09
C ALA A 414 17.86 -8.54 1.49
N PHE A 415 17.14 -9.64 1.66
CA PHE A 415 16.55 -9.99 2.95
C PHE A 415 17.23 -11.25 3.50
N ASP A 416 17.89 -11.10 4.65
CA ASP A 416 18.46 -12.23 5.38
C ASP A 416 17.32 -12.98 6.10
N PRO A 417 17.09 -14.28 5.79
CA PRO A 417 16.07 -15.07 6.48
C PRO A 417 16.31 -15.13 8.00
N ALA A 418 17.56 -15.05 8.47
CA ALA A 418 17.88 -15.05 9.89
C ALA A 418 17.48 -13.75 10.61
N ALA A 419 17.34 -12.64 9.86
CA ALA A 419 16.89 -11.36 10.39
C ALA A 419 15.36 -11.23 10.48
N MET A 420 14.60 -12.18 9.90
CA MET A 420 13.15 -12.14 9.88
C MET A 420 12.55 -12.62 11.21
N ALA A 421 11.93 -11.70 11.95
CA ALA A 421 11.34 -11.96 13.26
C ALA A 421 10.11 -12.90 13.21
N VAL A 422 9.38 -12.89 12.09
CA VAL A 422 8.15 -13.66 11.90
C VAL A 422 8.17 -14.42 10.57
N PRO A 423 7.40 -15.52 10.43
CA PRO A 423 7.27 -16.22 9.16
C PRO A 423 6.85 -15.30 8.02
N VAL A 424 7.54 -15.37 6.89
CA VAL A 424 7.07 -14.79 5.63
C VAL A 424 6.52 -15.93 4.79
N ARG A 425 5.23 -15.90 4.51
CA ARG A 425 4.54 -16.94 3.73
C ARG A 425 4.79 -16.71 2.25
N ASP A 426 5.41 -17.69 1.62
CA ASP A 426 5.57 -17.76 0.17
C ASP A 426 4.17 -17.81 -0.49
N PRO A 427 3.86 -16.92 -1.44
CA PRO A 427 2.55 -16.87 -2.08
C PRO A 427 2.27 -18.05 -3.04
N SER A 428 3.29 -18.77 -3.48
CA SER A 428 3.17 -19.91 -4.40
C SER A 428 2.85 -21.22 -3.68
N ASP A 429 3.42 -21.45 -2.49
CA ASP A 429 3.27 -22.74 -1.76
C ASP A 429 2.91 -22.61 -0.27
N GLY A 430 2.89 -21.40 0.30
CA GLY A 430 2.56 -21.15 1.70
C GLY A 430 3.66 -21.49 2.71
N SER A 431 4.83 -21.96 2.24
CA SER A 431 5.95 -22.27 3.11
C SER A 431 6.59 -21.00 3.71
N ASP A 432 7.41 -21.18 4.75
CA ASP A 432 8.10 -20.07 5.42
C ASP A 432 9.43 -19.78 4.70
N ILE A 433 9.57 -18.57 4.15
CA ILE A 433 10.80 -18.14 3.45
C ILE A 433 12.01 -18.13 4.39
N ARG A 434 11.81 -18.06 5.72
CA ARG A 434 12.91 -18.20 6.69
C ARG A 434 13.60 -19.56 6.67
N ALA A 435 12.99 -20.56 6.04
CA ALA A 435 13.62 -21.87 5.83
C ALA A 435 14.73 -21.84 4.75
N CYS A 436 14.89 -20.74 4.02
CA CYS A 436 16.01 -20.54 3.09
C CYS A 436 17.35 -20.50 3.83
N THR A 437 18.42 -20.91 3.16
CA THR A 437 19.75 -21.07 3.78
C THR A 437 20.51 -19.75 3.96
N ASP A 438 20.22 -18.77 3.11
CA ASP A 438 20.94 -17.50 3.04
C ASP A 438 20.08 -16.40 2.41
N ALA A 439 20.60 -15.17 2.45
CA ALA A 439 19.91 -14.00 1.90
C ALA A 439 19.70 -14.08 0.37
N ALA A 440 20.60 -14.75 -0.37
CA ALA A 440 20.50 -14.85 -1.82
C ALA A 440 19.35 -15.77 -2.25
N SER A 441 19.21 -16.93 -1.59
CA SER A 441 18.10 -17.87 -1.80
C SER A 441 16.76 -17.30 -1.33
N ALA A 442 16.72 -16.60 -0.19
CA ALA A 442 15.51 -15.89 0.25
C ALA A 442 15.10 -14.79 -0.74
N THR A 443 16.04 -13.98 -1.20
CA THR A 443 15.76 -12.90 -2.16
C THR A 443 15.34 -13.46 -3.52
N ARG A 444 16.00 -14.53 -4.01
CA ARG A 444 15.58 -15.26 -5.22
C ARG A 444 14.14 -15.70 -5.11
N ARG A 445 13.77 -16.31 -3.99
CA ARG A 445 12.41 -16.80 -3.74
C ARG A 445 11.37 -15.67 -3.75
N LEU A 446 11.70 -14.52 -3.18
CA LEU A 446 10.84 -13.32 -3.22
C LEU A 446 10.68 -12.74 -4.63
N VAL A 447 11.72 -12.82 -5.47
CA VAL A 447 11.69 -12.35 -6.87
C VAL A 447 10.89 -13.32 -7.76
N GLU A 448 11.13 -14.61 -7.63
CA GLU A 448 10.41 -15.67 -8.35
C GLU A 448 8.93 -15.77 -7.93
N ALA A 449 8.59 -15.30 -6.72
CA ALA A 449 7.19 -15.17 -6.29
C ALA A 449 6.42 -14.04 -7.02
N VAL A 450 7.10 -13.21 -7.82
CA VAL A 450 6.51 -12.10 -8.59
C VAL A 450 6.63 -12.32 -10.09
N TYR A 451 7.79 -12.80 -10.54
CA TYR A 451 8.07 -13.11 -11.95
C TYR A 451 7.65 -14.51 -12.31
#